data_AF-A0A0G4K1D3-F1
#
_entry.id   AF-A0A0G4K1D3-F1
#
_cell.length_a   1.000
_cell.length_b   1.000
_cell.length_c   1.000
_cell.angle_alpha   90.00
_cell.angle_beta   90.00
_cell.angle_gamma   90.00
#
_symmetry.space_group_name_H-M   'P 1'
#
loop_
_entity.id
_entity.type
_entity.pdbx_description
1 polymer ?
#
loop_
_entity_poly.entity_id
_entity_poly.type
_entity_poly.pdbx_seq_one_letter_code
_entity_poly.pdbx_strand_id
1 'polypeptide(L)'
;MIEFAYLIKAKAKSLFCWFSAKSESRVNRDIHNILEDAEIETDRGADYQLPISADFPVFDDLPEEGVLDDTWCDRYELADDERTWRKILGTEQKSTNIQDDHTSTAGAQPTAVPGDAAGTIIIDQATFAQRVLGAWLYGSFTKLFAGQQGEIRELQHDMDAMYPQNRLLALKNAKDRLQLQHCFPETLFELIHNIKSTWPAPVTEDYTDELNDFDLRRLEAEINSLPQPDEPDAAEKFAALEKKLAAAKRHLSDELYEGFSVTLCDMRTEYLAS
;
A
#
# COMPACT_ATOMS: atom_id res chain seq x y z
N MET A 1 -10.85 -14.89 -4.24
CA MET A 1 -11.45 -14.73 -5.58
C MET A 1 -11.06 -13.34 -6.04
N ILE A 2 -10.71 -13.16 -7.32
CA ILE A 2 -10.23 -11.89 -7.87
C ILE A 2 -11.38 -11.33 -8.70
N GLU A 3 -11.65 -10.04 -8.57
CA GLU A 3 -12.69 -9.34 -9.33
C GLU A 3 -12.07 -8.75 -10.60
N PHE A 4 -12.78 -8.91 -11.72
CA PHE A 4 -12.33 -8.40 -13.01
C PHE A 4 -13.46 -7.60 -13.64
N ALA A 5 -13.09 -6.50 -14.28
CA ALA A 5 -13.99 -5.62 -14.98
C ALA A 5 -13.61 -5.55 -16.46
N TYR A 6 -14.63 -5.54 -17.32
CA TYR A 6 -14.48 -5.52 -18.76
C TYR A 6 -15.31 -4.39 -19.36
N LEU A 7 -14.69 -3.67 -20.30
CA LEU A 7 -15.35 -2.73 -21.18
C LEU A 7 -15.40 -3.31 -22.60
N ILE A 8 -16.58 -3.33 -23.19
CA ILE A 8 -16.82 -3.71 -24.58
C ILE A 8 -17.20 -2.44 -25.34
N LYS A 9 -16.21 -1.81 -25.98
CA LYS A 9 -16.41 -0.56 -26.73
C LYS A 9 -17.24 -0.84 -27.99
N ALA A 10 -18.22 0.00 -28.29
CA ALA A 10 -19.01 -0.11 -29.51
C ALA A 10 -19.18 1.24 -30.20
N LYS A 11 -19.58 1.23 -31.48
CA LYS A 11 -19.91 2.48 -32.21
C LYS A 11 -21.18 3.16 -31.70
N ALA A 12 -22.12 2.38 -31.17
CA ALA A 12 -23.41 2.87 -30.67
C ALA A 12 -23.38 3.07 -29.15
N LYS A 13 -23.49 1.97 -28.38
CA LYS A 13 -23.41 1.97 -26.92
C LYS A 13 -22.40 0.95 -26.45
N SER A 14 -21.45 1.40 -25.65
CA SER A 14 -20.46 0.53 -25.03
C SER A 14 -21.10 -0.19 -23.83
N LEU A 15 -20.61 -1.41 -23.55
CA LEU A 15 -21.13 -2.24 -22.46
C LEU A 15 -20.08 -2.44 -21.39
N PHE A 16 -20.52 -2.50 -20.15
CA PHE A 16 -19.71 -2.83 -18.99
C PHE A 16 -20.16 -4.16 -18.38
N CYS A 17 -19.20 -4.96 -17.94
CA CYS A 17 -19.48 -6.18 -17.20
C CYS A 17 -18.38 -6.45 -16.18
N TRP A 18 -18.73 -7.02 -15.03
CA TRP A 18 -17.76 -7.46 -14.03
C TRP A 18 -18.17 -8.78 -13.41
N PHE A 19 -17.16 -9.54 -12.96
CA PHE A 19 -17.39 -10.77 -12.21
C PHE A 19 -16.14 -11.29 -11.51
N SER A 20 -16.36 -12.19 -10.56
CA SER A 20 -15.37 -12.74 -9.66
C SER A 20 -14.87 -14.11 -10.14
N ALA A 21 -13.55 -14.27 -10.27
CA ALA A 21 -12.94 -15.52 -10.74
C ALA A 21 -11.68 -15.90 -9.97
N LYS A 22 -11.24 -17.16 -10.10
CA LYS A 22 -9.98 -17.63 -9.48
C LYS A 22 -8.73 -17.29 -10.31
N SER A 23 -8.91 -16.93 -11.57
CA SER A 23 -7.82 -16.69 -12.52
C SER A 23 -8.32 -15.92 -13.74
N GLU A 24 -7.46 -15.10 -14.34
CA GLU A 24 -7.74 -14.34 -15.56
C GLU A 24 -8.14 -15.23 -16.75
N SER A 25 -7.55 -16.42 -16.91
CA SER A 25 -7.94 -17.33 -17.99
C SER A 25 -9.38 -17.86 -17.87
N ARG A 26 -9.90 -17.96 -16.64
CA ARG A 26 -11.28 -18.37 -16.40
C ARG A 26 -12.22 -17.23 -16.75
N VAL A 27 -11.85 -16.03 -16.31
CA VAL A 27 -12.65 -14.84 -16.48
C VAL A 27 -12.78 -14.46 -17.97
N ASN A 28 -11.69 -14.53 -18.74
CA ASN A 28 -11.68 -14.28 -20.19
C ASN A 28 -12.60 -15.21 -20.99
N ARG A 29 -12.72 -16.49 -20.58
CA ARG A 29 -13.67 -17.40 -21.24
C ARG A 29 -15.11 -17.05 -20.87
N ASP A 30 -15.35 -16.79 -19.59
CA ASP A 30 -16.70 -16.56 -19.08
C ASP A 30 -17.27 -15.24 -19.68
N ILE A 31 -16.47 -14.18 -19.93
CA ILE A 31 -16.94 -12.97 -20.65
C ILE A 31 -17.29 -13.25 -22.11
N HIS A 32 -16.55 -14.12 -22.81
CA HIS A 32 -16.88 -14.48 -24.19
C HIS A 32 -18.18 -15.30 -24.28
N ASN A 33 -18.42 -16.19 -23.31
CA ASN A 33 -19.69 -16.92 -23.23
C ASN A 33 -20.87 -15.94 -23.02
N ILE A 34 -20.73 -14.95 -22.13
CA ILE A 34 -21.78 -13.95 -21.88
C ILE A 34 -22.09 -13.15 -23.15
N LEU A 35 -21.06 -12.80 -23.93
CA LEU A 35 -21.24 -12.06 -25.19
C LEU A 35 -21.91 -12.93 -26.26
N GLU A 36 -21.53 -14.21 -26.37
CA GLU A 36 -22.17 -15.17 -27.27
C GLU A 36 -23.65 -15.39 -26.90
N ASP A 37 -23.96 -15.57 -25.61
CA ASP A 37 -25.32 -15.72 -25.09
C ASP A 37 -26.19 -14.46 -25.33
N ALA A 38 -25.56 -13.28 -25.39
CA ALA A 38 -26.21 -12.02 -25.71
C ALA A 38 -26.29 -11.72 -27.22
N GLU A 39 -25.84 -12.65 -28.08
CA GLU A 39 -25.72 -12.48 -29.54
C GLU A 39 -24.85 -11.27 -29.96
N ILE A 40 -23.82 -10.95 -29.15
CA ILE A 40 -22.88 -9.84 -29.38
C ILE A 40 -21.59 -10.38 -29.98
N GLU A 41 -21.39 -10.11 -31.28
CA GLU A 41 -20.18 -10.51 -32.01
C GLU A 41 -19.07 -9.46 -31.83
N THR A 42 -17.92 -9.85 -31.29
CA THR A 42 -16.78 -8.94 -30.99
C THR A 42 -15.60 -9.06 -31.96
N ASP A 43 -15.84 -9.51 -33.19
CA ASP A 43 -14.81 -9.75 -34.20
C ASP A 43 -14.25 -8.47 -34.84
N ARG A 44 -13.10 -8.57 -35.52
CA ARG A 44 -12.49 -7.45 -36.25
C ARG A 44 -13.42 -6.95 -37.36
N GLY A 45 -14.14 -5.87 -37.08
CA GLY A 45 -15.07 -5.22 -38.00
C GLY A 45 -16.53 -5.26 -37.55
N ALA A 46 -16.84 -5.98 -36.47
CA ALA A 46 -18.14 -5.96 -35.82
C ALA A 46 -18.40 -4.62 -35.10
N ASP A 47 -19.65 -4.41 -34.68
CA ASP A 47 -20.07 -3.16 -34.02
C ASP A 47 -19.50 -3.04 -32.60
N TYR A 48 -19.13 -4.16 -31.99
CA TYR A 48 -18.50 -4.27 -30.68
C TYR A 48 -17.04 -4.71 -30.82
N GLN A 49 -16.16 -4.08 -30.05
CA GLN A 49 -14.74 -4.43 -29.96
C GLN A 49 -14.52 -5.58 -28.96
N LEU A 50 -13.35 -6.22 -29.04
CA LEU A 50 -12.95 -7.22 -28.05
C LEU A 50 -12.99 -6.64 -26.62
N PRO A 51 -13.37 -7.44 -25.61
CA PRO A 51 -13.40 -7.00 -24.22
C PRO A 51 -12.04 -6.50 -23.76
N ILE A 52 -12.00 -5.27 -23.25
CA ILE A 52 -10.82 -4.63 -22.69
C ILE A 52 -10.87 -4.83 -21.18
N SER A 53 -9.83 -5.45 -20.61
CA SER A 53 -9.69 -5.56 -19.16
C SER A 53 -9.41 -4.18 -18.57
N ALA A 54 -10.27 -3.75 -17.65
CA ALA A 54 -10.11 -2.54 -16.85
C ALA A 54 -9.88 -2.90 -15.38
N ASP A 55 -9.39 -1.93 -14.61
CA ASP A 55 -9.33 -2.08 -13.16
C ASP A 55 -10.76 -2.11 -12.59
N PHE A 56 -10.98 -2.91 -11.54
CA PHE A 56 -12.31 -3.09 -10.98
C PHE A 56 -12.82 -1.78 -10.34
N PRO A 57 -13.97 -1.24 -10.78
CA PRO A 57 -14.52 -0.01 -10.21
C PRO A 57 -15.13 -0.27 -8.84
N VAL A 58 -14.81 0.57 -7.87
CA VAL A 58 -15.35 0.51 -6.51
C VAL A 58 -16.39 1.61 -6.34
N PHE A 59 -17.50 1.51 -7.09
CA PHE A 59 -18.65 2.43 -6.98
C PHE A 59 -19.86 1.70 -6.36
N ASP A 60 -20.73 2.43 -5.68
CA ASP A 60 -21.89 1.81 -4.99
C ASP A 60 -23.02 1.38 -5.94
N ASP A 61 -22.94 1.74 -7.23
CA ASP A 61 -23.94 1.49 -8.26
C ASP A 61 -23.50 0.46 -9.31
N LEU A 62 -22.64 -0.49 -8.93
CA LEU A 62 -22.25 -1.59 -9.81
C LEU A 62 -23.45 -2.46 -10.20
N PRO A 63 -23.56 -2.88 -11.47
CA PRO A 63 -24.59 -3.82 -11.91
C PRO A 63 -24.42 -5.19 -11.24
N GLU A 64 -25.39 -6.08 -11.40
CA GLU A 64 -25.26 -7.46 -10.91
C GLU A 64 -24.12 -8.21 -11.63
N GLU A 65 -23.46 -9.12 -10.90
CA GLU A 65 -22.33 -9.91 -11.42
C GLU A 65 -22.71 -10.64 -12.71
N GLY A 66 -21.91 -10.44 -13.78
CA GLY A 66 -22.13 -11.06 -15.08
C GLY A 66 -23.19 -10.39 -15.97
N VAL A 67 -23.81 -9.28 -15.54
CA VAL A 67 -24.74 -8.51 -16.37
C VAL A 67 -23.99 -7.53 -17.27
N LEU A 68 -24.42 -7.43 -18.53
CA LEU A 68 -23.96 -6.41 -19.47
C LEU A 68 -24.77 -5.13 -19.28
N ASP A 69 -24.15 -4.09 -18.71
CA ASP A 69 -24.76 -2.78 -18.46
C ASP A 69 -24.40 -1.80 -19.58
N ASP A 70 -25.40 -1.26 -20.28
CA ASP A 70 -25.26 -0.27 -21.36
C ASP A 70 -25.37 1.19 -20.87
N THR A 71 -25.70 1.39 -19.60
CA THR A 71 -25.84 2.70 -18.94
C THR A 71 -24.63 3.06 -18.07
N TRP A 72 -23.78 2.08 -17.76
CA TRP A 72 -22.56 2.29 -17.00
C TRP A 72 -21.65 3.31 -17.67
N CYS A 73 -21.45 3.18 -18.98
CA CYS A 73 -20.64 4.08 -19.78
C CYS A 73 -21.25 5.49 -19.93
N ASP A 74 -22.52 5.70 -19.57
CA ASP A 74 -23.12 7.03 -19.51
C ASP A 74 -22.70 7.78 -18.23
N ARG A 75 -22.32 7.03 -17.17
CA ARG A 75 -21.93 7.57 -15.85
C ARG A 75 -20.41 7.57 -15.65
N TYR A 76 -19.71 6.60 -16.23
CA TYR A 76 -18.30 6.37 -16.00
C TYR A 76 -17.55 6.13 -17.33
N GLU A 77 -16.40 6.77 -17.48
CA GLU A 77 -15.47 6.56 -18.59
C GLU A 77 -14.13 6.03 -18.08
N LEU A 78 -13.40 5.31 -18.94
CA LEU A 78 -12.01 4.99 -18.63
C LEU A 78 -11.17 6.26 -18.77
N ALA A 79 -10.26 6.45 -17.81
CA ALA A 79 -9.23 7.47 -17.84
C ALA A 79 -8.28 7.29 -19.03
N ASP A 80 -7.39 8.27 -19.23
CA ASP A 80 -6.37 8.25 -20.28
C ASP A 80 -5.42 7.03 -20.22
N ASP A 81 -5.42 6.30 -19.11
CA ASP A 81 -4.67 5.06 -18.90
C ASP A 81 -5.38 3.81 -19.45
N GLU A 82 -6.60 3.95 -19.99
CA GLU A 82 -7.50 2.88 -20.44
C GLU A 82 -7.74 1.77 -19.40
N ARG A 83 -7.55 2.06 -18.11
CA ARG A 83 -7.66 1.07 -17.03
C ARG A 83 -8.48 1.56 -15.86
N THR A 84 -8.32 2.82 -15.45
CA THR A 84 -8.96 3.37 -14.26
C THR A 84 -10.30 4.02 -14.63
N TRP A 85 -11.39 3.67 -13.94
CA TRP A 85 -12.69 4.31 -14.15
C TRP A 85 -12.77 5.70 -13.50
N ARG A 86 -13.30 6.68 -14.23
CA ARG A 86 -13.60 8.04 -13.78
C ARG A 86 -15.07 8.34 -14.05
N LYS A 87 -15.69 9.13 -13.18
CA LYS A 87 -17.07 9.58 -13.35
C LYS A 87 -17.14 10.70 -14.38
N ILE A 88 -18.03 10.58 -15.35
CA ILE A 88 -18.27 11.60 -16.37
C ILE A 88 -19.02 12.76 -15.71
N LEU A 89 -18.42 13.95 -15.71
CA LEU A 89 -19.03 15.16 -15.17
C LEU A 89 -20.13 15.66 -16.12
N GLY A 90 -21.34 15.15 -15.91
CA GLY A 90 -22.54 15.65 -16.59
C GLY A 90 -23.55 14.54 -16.88
N THR A 91 -24.38 14.19 -15.90
CA THR A 91 -25.85 14.13 -16.00
C THR A 91 -26.38 13.92 -14.57
N GLU A 92 -27.16 14.89 -14.08
CA GLU A 92 -27.78 14.84 -12.75
C GLU A 92 -28.86 13.75 -12.67
N GLN A 93 -28.81 12.90 -11.63
CA GLN A 93 -30.02 12.38 -11.00
C GLN A 93 -29.94 12.44 -9.46
N LYS A 94 -30.69 13.40 -8.93
CA LYS A 94 -31.46 13.41 -7.67
C LYS A 94 -30.75 12.94 -6.39
N SER A 95 -29.96 13.86 -5.86
CA SER A 95 -29.84 14.26 -4.45
C SER A 95 -30.29 13.25 -3.36
N THR A 96 -29.30 12.66 -2.69
CA THR A 96 -28.95 13.13 -1.34
C THR A 96 -27.53 13.65 -1.32
N ASN A 97 -27.48 14.98 -1.45
CA ASN A 97 -26.54 15.92 -0.86
C ASN A 97 -25.04 15.89 -1.22
N ILE A 98 -24.66 17.02 -1.83
CA ILE A 98 -23.34 17.64 -1.98
C ILE A 98 -22.43 17.05 -3.06
N GLN A 99 -22.78 17.46 -4.29
CA GLN A 99 -21.88 18.02 -5.33
C GLN A 99 -20.41 18.12 -4.89
N ASP A 100 -19.55 17.37 -5.58
CA ASP A 100 -18.86 17.81 -6.81
C ASP A 100 -17.87 18.95 -6.49
N ASP A 101 -16.58 18.68 -6.60
CA ASP A 101 -15.93 18.84 -7.90
C ASP A 101 -14.50 18.28 -7.85
N HIS A 102 -14.23 17.33 -8.75
CA HIS A 102 -13.11 17.31 -9.70
C HIS A 102 -11.88 18.18 -9.36
N THR A 103 -10.65 17.67 -9.41
CA THR A 103 -9.92 17.60 -10.70
C THR A 103 -8.72 16.66 -10.64
N SER A 104 -8.57 15.91 -11.73
CA SER A 104 -7.42 15.12 -12.20
C SER A 104 -6.06 15.84 -12.14
N THR A 105 -5.00 15.09 -11.87
CA THR A 105 -3.62 15.49 -12.21
C THR A 105 -3.07 14.49 -13.23
N ALA A 106 -2.87 14.93 -14.47
CA ALA A 106 -1.96 14.28 -15.41
C ALA A 106 -0.53 14.72 -15.07
N GLY A 107 0.40 13.76 -15.09
CA GLY A 107 1.80 13.98 -14.77
C GLY A 107 2.51 14.81 -15.84
N ALA A 108 3.14 15.89 -15.39
CA ALA A 108 4.44 16.31 -15.87
C ALA A 108 5.20 16.84 -14.67
N GLN A 109 6.44 16.40 -14.51
CA GLN A 109 7.42 17.09 -13.68
C GLN A 109 7.95 18.26 -14.53
N PRO A 110 7.66 19.51 -14.13
CA PRO A 110 8.66 20.57 -14.25
C PRO A 110 9.01 21.09 -12.86
N THR A 111 10.30 21.05 -12.58
CA THR A 111 10.97 21.92 -11.62
C THR A 111 10.36 23.34 -11.61
N ALA A 112 9.57 23.66 -10.59
CA ALA A 112 9.34 25.03 -10.11
C ALA A 112 8.49 25.01 -8.82
N VAL A 113 9.13 25.25 -7.68
CA VAL A 113 8.55 26.08 -6.60
C VAL A 113 8.67 27.55 -7.10
N PRO A 114 7.85 28.55 -6.70
CA PRO A 114 6.89 28.61 -5.58
C PRO A 114 5.55 29.38 -5.84
N GLY A 115 4.64 29.36 -4.86
CA GLY A 115 3.75 30.51 -4.56
C GLY A 115 2.23 30.32 -4.70
N ASP A 116 1.55 30.24 -3.54
CA ASP A 116 0.21 30.79 -3.22
C ASP A 116 -0.97 30.60 -4.18
N ALA A 117 -1.71 29.49 -3.99
CA ALA A 117 -3.14 29.40 -4.32
C ALA A 117 -3.89 28.29 -3.53
N ALA A 118 -3.40 27.88 -2.36
CA ALA A 118 -4.01 26.79 -1.61
C ALA A 118 -5.20 27.28 -0.78
N GLY A 119 -6.41 27.18 -1.34
CA GLY A 119 -7.64 27.25 -0.56
C GLY A 119 -7.68 26.16 0.52
N THR A 120 -8.46 26.38 1.58
CA THR A 120 -8.72 25.36 2.61
C THR A 120 -9.33 24.13 1.95
N ILE A 121 -8.72 22.95 2.10
CA ILE A 121 -9.28 21.69 1.63
C ILE A 121 -9.99 20.95 2.77
N ILE A 122 -11.10 20.28 2.47
CA ILE A 122 -11.76 19.37 3.42
C ILE A 122 -11.11 18.00 3.38
N ILE A 123 -11.33 17.18 4.41
CA ILE A 123 -10.72 15.85 4.52
C ILE A 123 -11.00 14.94 3.31
N ASP A 124 -12.18 15.06 2.69
CA ASP A 124 -12.55 14.27 1.52
C ASP A 124 -11.67 14.58 0.31
N GLN A 125 -11.20 15.82 0.19
CA GLN A 125 -10.27 16.28 -0.84
C GLN A 125 -8.81 15.97 -0.51
N ALA A 126 -8.49 15.67 0.75
CA ALA A 126 -7.14 15.34 1.17
C ALA A 126 -6.74 13.96 0.64
N THR A 127 -5.57 13.88 -0.01
CA THR A 127 -4.98 12.61 -0.45
C THR A 127 -4.69 11.70 0.74
N PHE A 128 -4.57 10.38 0.50
CA PHE A 128 -4.24 9.42 1.55
C PHE A 128 -2.97 9.80 2.33
N ALA A 129 -1.93 10.28 1.63
CA ALA A 129 -0.71 10.76 2.27
C ALA A 129 -0.95 11.98 3.18
N GLN A 130 -1.77 12.94 2.73
CA GLN A 130 -2.14 14.10 3.55
C GLN A 130 -3.00 13.71 4.76
N ARG A 131 -3.87 12.70 4.64
CA ARG A 131 -4.63 12.16 5.78
C ARG A 131 -3.72 11.50 6.81
N VAL A 132 -2.78 10.67 6.36
CA VAL A 132 -1.84 9.98 7.24
C VAL A 132 -0.87 10.96 7.92
N LEU A 133 -0.23 11.84 7.16
CA LEU A 133 0.75 12.81 7.68
C LEU A 133 0.08 13.97 8.43
N GLY A 134 -1.13 14.37 8.03
CA GLY A 134 -1.92 15.35 8.77
C GLY A 134 -2.37 14.82 10.13
N ALA A 135 -2.79 13.55 10.21
CA ALA A 135 -3.09 12.89 11.47
C ALA A 135 -1.83 12.71 12.34
N TRP A 136 -0.66 12.52 11.72
CA TRP A 136 0.61 12.45 12.42
C TRP A 136 0.95 13.76 13.15
N LEU A 137 0.79 14.89 12.47
CA LEU A 137 1.13 16.23 12.98
C LEU A 137 0.06 16.79 13.91
N TYR A 138 -1.22 16.68 13.54
CA TYR A 138 -2.33 17.36 14.21
C TYR A 138 -3.28 16.42 14.97
N GLY A 139 -3.03 15.11 14.93
CA GLY A 139 -3.86 14.08 15.57
C GLY A 139 -5.12 13.75 14.77
N SER A 140 -5.98 14.75 14.56
CA SER A 140 -7.22 14.63 13.79
C SER A 140 -7.56 15.98 13.16
N PHE A 141 -8.20 15.97 11.99
CA PHE A 141 -8.63 17.19 11.34
C PHE A 141 -9.84 16.94 10.44
N THR A 142 -10.62 17.98 10.17
CA THR A 142 -11.71 17.97 9.17
C THR A 142 -11.39 18.86 7.96
N LYS A 143 -10.45 19.79 8.14
CA LYS A 143 -9.99 20.76 7.14
C LYS A 143 -8.48 20.97 7.30
N LEU A 144 -7.80 21.24 6.20
CA LEU A 144 -6.39 21.64 6.19
C LEU A 144 -6.26 23.05 5.60
N PHE A 145 -5.75 23.97 6.40
CA PHE A 145 -5.42 25.34 5.95
C PHE A 145 -4.14 25.35 5.10
N ALA A 146 -3.93 26.39 4.31
CA ALA A 146 -2.76 26.52 3.43
C ALA A 146 -1.42 26.25 4.14
N GLY A 147 -1.23 26.80 5.34
CA GLY A 147 -0.02 26.57 6.16
C GLY A 147 0.15 25.09 6.54
N GLN A 148 -0.93 24.44 6.98
CA GLN A 148 -0.91 23.02 7.33
C GLN A 148 -0.66 22.13 6.11
N GLN A 149 -1.20 22.49 4.94
CA GLN A 149 -0.91 21.79 3.70
C GLN A 149 0.57 21.91 3.32
N GLY A 150 1.18 23.07 3.59
CA GLY A 150 2.62 23.31 3.43
C GLY A 150 3.46 22.41 4.34
N GLU A 151 3.19 22.42 5.65
CA GLU A 151 3.88 21.58 6.64
C GLU A 151 3.78 20.08 6.30
N ILE A 152 2.59 19.62 5.88
CA ILE A 152 2.39 18.23 5.43
C ILE A 152 3.19 17.93 4.16
N ARG A 153 3.25 18.85 3.20
CA ARG A 153 4.01 18.67 1.96
C ARG A 153 5.51 18.64 2.23
N GLU A 154 6.00 19.51 3.11
CA GLU A 154 7.39 19.50 3.56
C GLU A 154 7.71 18.14 4.20
N LEU A 155 6.90 17.69 5.15
CA LEU A 155 7.09 16.38 5.78
C LEU A 155 7.00 15.23 4.79
N GLN A 156 6.14 15.32 3.77
CA GLN A 156 5.99 14.30 2.74
C GLN A 156 7.25 14.15 1.89
N HIS A 157 7.98 15.24 1.65
CA HIS A 157 9.22 15.24 0.86
C HIS A 157 10.48 15.14 1.72
N ASP A 158 10.36 15.32 3.04
CA ASP A 158 11.40 15.03 4.01
C ASP A 158 11.62 13.51 4.10
N MET A 159 12.56 13.03 3.30
CA MET A 159 12.97 11.63 3.30
C MET A 159 13.80 11.29 4.52
N ASP A 160 14.34 12.25 5.27
CA ASP A 160 15.11 12.00 6.49
C ASP A 160 14.19 11.75 7.70
N ALA A 161 12.92 12.15 7.60
CA ALA A 161 11.86 11.81 8.54
C ALA A 161 11.42 10.32 8.43
N MET A 162 12.34 9.39 8.68
CA MET A 162 12.18 7.93 8.55
C MET A 162 10.88 7.40 9.15
N TYR A 163 10.51 7.88 10.35
CA TYR A 163 9.39 7.32 11.08
C TYR A 163 8.02 7.59 10.42
N PRO A 164 7.60 8.84 10.17
CA PRO A 164 6.39 9.12 9.42
C PRO A 164 6.43 8.55 7.99
N GLN A 165 7.61 8.48 7.35
CA GLN A 165 7.76 7.91 6.00
C GLN A 165 7.58 6.39 5.96
N ASN A 166 8.21 5.64 6.87
CA ASN A 166 8.06 4.18 6.98
C ASN A 166 6.62 3.79 7.32
N ARG A 167 5.95 4.58 8.15
CA ARG A 167 4.53 4.40 8.44
C ARG A 167 3.67 4.63 7.20
N LEU A 168 3.88 5.74 6.49
CA LEU A 168 3.17 6.03 5.26
C LEU A 168 3.37 4.90 4.23
N LEU A 169 4.59 4.38 4.12
CA LEU A 169 4.92 3.24 3.26
C LEU A 169 4.20 1.95 3.71
N ALA A 170 4.23 1.63 5.00
CA ALA A 170 3.56 0.46 5.55
C ALA A 170 2.04 0.50 5.31
N LEU A 171 1.41 1.66 5.53
CA LEU A 171 -0.02 1.85 5.27
C LEU A 171 -0.35 1.79 3.77
N LYS A 172 0.51 2.32 2.90
CA LYS A 172 0.37 2.22 1.44
C LYS A 172 0.50 0.79 0.92
N ASN A 173 1.24 -0.07 1.61
CA ASN A 173 1.50 -1.46 1.24
C ASN A 173 0.66 -2.47 2.04
N ALA A 174 -0.21 -2.00 2.94
CA ALA A 174 -1.10 -2.88 3.67
C ALA A 174 -1.97 -3.67 2.69
N LYS A 175 -2.20 -4.97 2.98
CA LYS A 175 -3.10 -5.81 2.17
C LYS A 175 -4.49 -5.19 2.04
N ASP A 176 -4.89 -4.47 3.09
CA ASP A 176 -6.17 -3.77 3.19
C ASP A 176 -6.03 -2.26 2.89
N ARG A 177 -5.04 -1.84 2.08
CA ARG A 177 -4.81 -0.43 1.71
C ARG A 177 -6.09 0.24 1.19
N LEU A 178 -6.87 -0.45 0.36
CA LEU A 178 -8.15 0.05 -0.14
C LEU A 178 -9.13 0.32 1.00
N GLN A 179 -9.22 -0.59 1.97
CA GLN A 179 -10.06 -0.39 3.15
C GLN A 179 -9.58 0.78 4.01
N LEU A 180 -8.26 0.99 4.13
CA LEU A 180 -7.69 2.15 4.83
C LEU A 180 -7.89 3.48 4.09
N GLN A 181 -8.02 3.44 2.77
CA GLN A 181 -8.30 4.62 1.95
C GLN A 181 -9.76 5.05 2.04
N HIS A 182 -10.67 4.08 2.22
CA HIS A 182 -12.12 4.29 2.25
C HIS A 182 -12.74 4.16 3.65
N CYS A 183 -11.94 3.92 4.70
CA CYS A 183 -12.46 3.92 6.06
C CYS A 183 -12.81 5.34 6.53
N PHE A 184 -13.68 5.40 7.54
CA PHE A 184 -14.02 6.67 8.17
C PHE A 184 -12.74 7.36 8.70
N PRO A 185 -12.60 8.68 8.51
CA PRO A 185 -11.46 9.43 9.00
C PRO A 185 -11.11 9.16 10.45
N GLU A 186 -12.12 9.05 11.32
CA GLU A 186 -11.98 8.77 12.74
C GLU A 186 -11.27 7.44 12.97
N THR A 187 -11.62 6.40 12.21
CA THR A 187 -10.97 5.08 12.29
C THR A 187 -9.51 5.16 11.84
N LEU A 188 -9.22 5.90 10.77
CA LEU A 188 -7.84 6.12 10.33
C LEU A 188 -7.02 6.88 11.37
N PHE A 189 -7.60 7.91 11.98
CA PHE A 189 -6.94 8.73 13.00
C PHE A 189 -6.71 7.94 14.28
N GLU A 190 -7.69 7.15 14.71
CA GLU A 190 -7.57 6.26 15.87
C GLU A 190 -6.50 5.18 15.63
N LEU A 191 -6.45 4.59 14.43
CA LEU A 191 -5.38 3.69 14.04
C LEU A 191 -4.01 4.38 14.13
N ILE A 192 -3.88 5.58 13.56
CA ILE A 192 -2.62 6.33 13.58
C ILE A 192 -2.21 6.68 15.02
N HIS A 193 -3.16 7.08 15.85
CA HIS A 193 -2.97 7.32 17.28
C HIS A 193 -2.49 6.05 17.98
N ASN A 194 -3.17 4.92 17.79
CA ASN A 194 -2.82 3.64 18.40
C ASN A 194 -1.44 3.15 17.95
N ILE A 195 -1.10 3.28 16.67
CA ILE A 195 0.25 2.95 16.18
C ILE A 195 1.28 3.89 16.82
N LYS A 196 0.99 5.19 16.98
CA LYS A 196 1.90 6.16 17.63
C LYS A 196 2.04 5.90 19.13
N SER A 197 1.01 5.37 19.78
CA SER A 197 1.07 4.98 21.19
C SER A 197 1.78 3.64 21.40
N THR A 198 1.61 2.68 20.49
CA THR A 198 2.18 1.33 20.59
C THR A 198 3.65 1.33 20.15
N TRP A 199 3.93 2.09 19.09
CA TRP A 199 5.27 2.37 18.59
C TRP A 199 5.45 3.89 18.64
N PRO A 200 5.90 4.49 19.74
CA PRO A 200 6.30 5.89 19.72
C PRO A 200 7.39 6.08 18.64
N ALA A 201 7.41 7.25 17.98
CA ALA A 201 8.58 7.59 17.17
C ALA A 201 9.81 7.44 18.06
N PRO A 202 10.90 6.82 17.57
CA PRO A 202 12.13 6.78 18.33
C PRO A 202 12.49 8.24 18.61
N VAL A 203 12.51 8.58 19.90
CA VAL A 203 13.04 9.87 20.32
C VAL A 203 14.49 9.88 19.85
N THR A 204 14.86 10.99 19.23
CA THR A 204 16.08 11.24 18.45
C THR A 204 17.38 10.71 19.08
N GLU A 205 18.33 10.34 18.21
CA GLU A 205 19.75 10.02 18.43
C GLU A 205 20.16 8.71 19.16
N ASP A 206 19.32 8.09 20.00
CA ASP A 206 19.73 6.85 20.74
C ASP A 206 19.50 5.51 19.99
N TYR A 207 18.74 5.52 18.89
CA TYR A 207 18.13 4.26 18.38
C TYR A 207 18.99 3.39 17.45
N THR A 208 20.11 3.89 16.94
CA THR A 208 21.09 3.00 16.29
C THR A 208 21.83 2.15 17.32
N ASP A 209 21.92 2.64 18.56
CA ASP A 209 22.49 1.89 19.66
C ASP A 209 21.45 0.93 20.24
N GLU A 210 20.17 1.28 20.42
CA GLU A 210 19.18 0.37 21.03
C GLU A 210 18.81 -0.88 20.20
N LEU A 211 18.71 -0.77 18.86
CA LEU A 211 18.44 -1.94 18.01
C LEU A 211 19.66 -2.88 17.94
N ASN A 212 20.86 -2.30 17.84
CA ASN A 212 22.11 -3.03 18.00
C ASN A 212 22.20 -3.63 19.40
N ASP A 213 21.81 -2.92 20.46
CA ASP A 213 21.90 -3.32 21.88
C ASP A 213 20.92 -4.45 22.21
N PHE A 214 19.75 -4.52 21.56
CA PHE A 214 18.86 -5.68 21.70
C PHE A 214 19.44 -6.96 21.09
N ASP A 215 19.89 -6.90 19.83
CA ASP A 215 20.50 -8.05 19.15
C ASP A 215 21.86 -8.41 19.77
N LEU A 216 22.61 -7.41 20.24
CA LEU A 216 23.86 -7.53 21.00
C LEU A 216 23.63 -8.25 22.34
N ARG A 217 22.77 -7.72 23.21
CA ARG A 217 22.47 -8.32 24.52
C ARG A 217 21.95 -9.74 24.38
N ARG A 218 21.18 -10.01 23.32
CA ARG A 218 20.69 -11.35 23.02
C ARG A 218 21.81 -12.29 22.60
N LEU A 219 22.70 -11.86 21.68
CA LEU A 219 23.86 -12.65 21.27
C LEU A 219 24.84 -12.88 22.42
N GLU A 220 25.11 -11.87 23.23
CA GLU A 220 25.96 -11.97 24.44
C GLU A 220 25.34 -12.92 25.48
N ALA A 221 24.02 -12.84 25.72
CA ALA A 221 23.35 -13.76 26.63
C ALA A 221 23.39 -15.21 26.12
N GLU A 222 23.26 -15.42 24.81
CA GLU A 222 23.36 -16.76 24.22
C GLU A 222 24.81 -17.28 24.26
N ILE A 223 25.82 -16.45 24.03
CA ILE A 223 27.25 -16.81 24.18
C ILE A 223 27.57 -17.17 25.63
N ASN A 224 27.12 -16.35 26.59
CA ASN A 224 27.35 -16.57 28.01
C ASN A 224 26.57 -17.76 28.59
N SER A 225 25.52 -18.22 27.91
CA SER A 225 24.73 -19.40 28.28
C SER A 225 25.08 -20.65 27.46
N LEU A 226 26.14 -20.57 26.63
CA LEU A 226 26.67 -21.76 25.98
C LEU A 226 27.15 -22.76 27.04
N PRO A 227 26.75 -24.03 26.93
CA PRO A 227 27.27 -25.09 27.80
C PRO A 227 28.75 -25.34 27.52
N GLN A 228 29.45 -26.01 28.44
CA GLN A 228 30.84 -26.39 28.22
C GLN A 228 30.98 -27.32 27.00
N PRO A 229 32.09 -27.24 26.25
CA PRO A 229 32.26 -27.98 24.99
C PRO A 229 32.23 -29.51 25.14
N ASP A 230 32.34 -30.05 26.36
CA ASP A 230 32.23 -31.47 26.69
C ASP A 230 30.78 -31.95 26.97
N GLU A 231 29.79 -31.06 26.97
CA GLU A 231 28.37 -31.41 27.10
C GLU A 231 27.75 -31.90 25.77
N PRO A 232 26.86 -32.91 25.78
CA PRO A 232 26.32 -33.53 24.56
C PRO A 232 25.49 -32.59 23.68
N ASP A 233 24.93 -31.51 24.23
CA ASP A 233 24.10 -30.54 23.50
C ASP A 233 24.90 -29.28 23.08
N ALA A 234 26.21 -29.22 23.37
CA ALA A 234 27.01 -28.02 23.19
C ALA A 234 27.22 -27.66 21.72
N ALA A 235 27.55 -28.64 20.89
CA ALA A 235 27.73 -28.45 19.45
C ALA A 235 26.44 -27.99 18.75
N GLU A 236 25.28 -28.49 19.17
CA GLU A 236 23.99 -28.12 18.59
C GLU A 236 23.58 -26.68 18.97
N LYS A 237 23.78 -26.29 20.23
CA LYS A 237 23.55 -24.92 20.69
C LYS A 237 24.50 -23.92 20.05
N PHE A 238 25.76 -24.31 19.84
CA PHE A 238 26.74 -23.50 19.13
C PHE A 238 26.35 -23.28 17.65
N ALA A 239 25.94 -24.34 16.95
CA ALA A 239 25.46 -24.24 15.57
C ALA A 239 24.17 -23.39 15.44
N ALA A 240 23.28 -23.46 16.42
CA ALA A 240 22.09 -22.61 16.48
C ALA A 240 22.44 -21.13 16.65
N LEU A 241 23.48 -20.82 17.42
CA LEU A 241 24.00 -19.47 17.63
C LEU A 241 24.65 -18.90 16.35
N GLU A 242 25.47 -19.69 15.62
CA GLU A 242 26.03 -19.29 14.32
C GLU A 242 24.91 -18.94 13.32
N LYS A 243 23.84 -19.74 13.29
CA LYS A 243 22.69 -19.50 12.41
C LYS A 243 21.93 -18.23 12.79
N LYS A 244 21.81 -17.92 14.10
CA LYS A 244 21.18 -16.69 14.59
C LYS A 244 22.02 -15.46 14.27
N LEU A 245 23.34 -15.53 14.42
CA LEU A 245 24.26 -14.45 14.02
C LEU A 245 24.14 -14.16 12.51
N ALA A 246 24.10 -15.19 11.66
CA ALA A 246 23.92 -15.03 10.22
C ALA A 246 22.58 -14.37 9.84
N ALA A 247 21.51 -14.62 10.61
CA ALA A 247 20.22 -13.97 10.43
C ALA A 247 20.22 -12.50 10.92
N ALA A 248 20.97 -12.22 12.00
CA ALA A 248 21.13 -10.89 12.58
C ALA A 248 22.00 -9.94 11.73
N LYS A 249 22.74 -10.45 10.74
CA LYS A 249 23.58 -9.63 9.83
C LYS A 249 22.83 -8.46 9.16
N ARG A 250 21.52 -8.59 8.97
CA ARG A 250 20.69 -7.53 8.36
C ARG A 250 20.38 -6.37 9.30
N HIS A 251 20.61 -6.54 10.60
CA HIS A 251 20.22 -5.62 11.67
C HIS A 251 21.40 -5.14 12.51
N LEU A 252 22.52 -5.88 12.51
CA LEU A 252 23.77 -5.51 13.17
C LEU A 252 24.62 -4.59 12.30
N SER A 253 25.40 -3.70 12.93
CA SER A 253 26.47 -2.98 12.22
C SER A 253 27.57 -3.93 11.74
N ASP A 254 28.28 -3.54 10.67
CA ASP A 254 29.36 -4.35 10.11
C ASP A 254 30.48 -4.63 11.14
N GLU A 255 30.81 -3.65 11.99
CA GLU A 255 31.83 -3.80 13.05
C GLU A 255 31.42 -4.82 14.13
N LEU A 256 30.16 -4.76 14.58
CA LEU A 256 29.62 -5.71 15.57
C LEU A 256 29.51 -7.12 15.00
N TYR A 257 29.08 -7.24 13.75
CA TYR A 257 28.97 -8.53 13.07
C TYR A 257 30.35 -9.19 12.90
N GLU A 258 31.37 -8.42 12.52
CA GLU A 258 32.74 -8.93 12.45
C GLU A 258 33.27 -9.34 13.82
N GLY A 259 33.03 -8.57 14.89
CA GLY A 259 33.45 -8.91 16.25
C GLY A 259 32.87 -10.24 16.75
N PHE A 260 31.57 -10.47 16.56
CA PHE A 260 30.93 -11.74 16.91
C PHE A 260 31.38 -12.89 16.01
N SER A 261 31.56 -12.63 14.71
CA SER A 261 32.03 -13.62 13.76
C SER A 261 33.43 -14.13 14.12
N VAL A 262 34.34 -13.25 14.51
CA VAL A 262 35.69 -13.61 14.98
C VAL A 262 35.62 -14.44 16.26
N THR A 263 34.85 -13.97 17.25
CA THR A 263 34.70 -14.67 18.54
C THR A 263 34.15 -16.09 18.36
N LEU A 264 33.12 -16.26 17.53
CA LEU A 264 32.60 -17.59 17.23
C LEU A 264 33.60 -18.42 16.42
N CYS A 265 34.34 -17.84 15.47
CA CYS A 265 35.37 -18.60 14.73
C CYS A 265 36.47 -19.13 15.65
N ASP A 266 36.90 -18.37 16.65
CA ASP A 266 37.90 -18.80 17.63
C ASP A 266 37.35 -19.94 18.51
N MET A 267 36.13 -19.78 19.05
CA MET A 267 35.46 -20.79 19.89
C MET A 267 35.07 -22.06 19.11
N ARG A 268 34.82 -21.95 17.80
CA ARG A 268 34.38 -23.07 16.95
C ARG A 268 35.30 -24.27 17.03
N THR A 269 36.60 -24.04 17.19
CA THR A 269 37.59 -25.13 17.28
C THR A 269 37.45 -25.97 18.54
N GLU A 270 36.92 -25.41 19.63
CA GLU A 270 36.72 -26.13 20.90
C GLU A 270 35.40 -26.91 20.93
N TYR A 271 34.35 -26.37 20.29
CA TYR A 271 33.00 -26.98 20.25
C TYR A 271 32.82 -28.03 19.14
N LEU A 272 33.72 -28.07 18.16
CA LEU A 272 33.74 -29.10 17.09
C LEU A 272 34.84 -30.15 17.28
N ALA A 273 35.69 -30.01 18.30
CA ALA A 273 36.77 -30.96 18.62
C ALA A 273 36.41 -31.99 19.69
N SER A 274 35.23 -31.90 20.32
CA SER A 274 34.72 -32.87 21.31
C SER A 274 33.77 -33.89 20.68
#